data_AF-A0A098TN97-F1
#
_entry.id   AF-A0A098TN97-F1
#
_cell.length_a   1.000
_cell.length_b   1.000
_cell.length_c   1.000
_cell.angle_alpha   90.00
_cell.angle_beta   90.00
_cell.angle_gamma   90.00
#
_symmetry.space_group_name_H-M   'P 1'
#
loop_
_entity.id
_entity.type
_entity.pdbx_description
1 polymer ?
#
loop_
_entity_poly.entity_id
_entity_poly.type
_entity_poly.pdbx_seq_one_letter_code
_entity_poly.pdbx_strand_id
1 'polypeptide(L)' 'MTVNCAEACINGCILGDQCPHREYATIATQFIHKTSLDKMLEIAEESLRKKLMAPAQWVLPENPQSP' A
#
# COMPACT_ATOMS: atom_id res chain seq x y z
N MET A 1 4.19 23.07 -0.64
CA MET A 1 5.08 21.96 -0.23
C MET A 1 4.32 20.68 -0.49
N THR A 2 4.76 19.88 -1.45
CA THR A 2 4.07 18.65 -1.87
C THR A 2 4.70 17.49 -1.11
N VAL A 3 3.94 16.81 -0.25
CA VAL A 3 4.42 15.65 0.52
C VAL A 3 4.26 14.39 -0.33
N ASN A 4 5.34 13.64 -0.55
CA ASN A 4 5.25 12.29 -1.11
C ASN A 4 4.73 11.34 -0.02
N CYS A 5 3.42 11.10 -0.02
CA CYS A 5 2.78 10.26 0.98
C CYS A 5 3.27 8.80 0.93
N ALA A 6 3.79 8.32 -0.19
CA ALA A 6 4.27 6.94 -0.31
C ALA A 6 5.54 6.69 0.52
N GLU A 7 6.38 7.71 0.71
CA GLU A 7 7.60 7.62 1.51
C GLU A 7 7.39 8.16 2.92
N ALA A 8 6.81 9.37 3.02
CA ALA A 8 6.70 10.07 4.29
C ALA A 8 5.70 9.44 5.26
N CYS A 9 4.66 8.76 4.75
CA CYS A 9 3.57 8.22 5.56
C CYS A 9 3.67 6.70 5.79
N ILE A 10 4.80 6.06 5.49
CA ILE A 10 4.96 4.59 5.59
C ILE A 10 4.68 4.05 7.00
N ASN A 11 4.99 4.85 8.03
CA ASN A 11 4.76 4.51 9.45
C ASN A 11 3.54 5.21 10.05
N GLY A 12 2.70 5.83 9.23
CA GLY A 12 1.58 6.67 9.66
C GLY A 12 1.68 8.09 9.11
N CYS A 13 0.54 8.79 9.06
CA CYS A 13 0.46 10.10 8.43
C CYS A 13 1.20 11.18 9.26
N ILE A 14 2.18 11.85 8.64
CA ILE A 14 2.94 12.94 9.27
C ILE A 14 2.15 14.25 9.44
N LEU A 15 1.04 14.40 8.71
CA LEU A 15 0.16 15.58 8.78
C LEU A 15 -1.02 15.38 9.75
N GLY A 16 -1.13 14.20 10.38
CA GLY A 16 -2.23 13.86 11.28
C GLY A 16 -3.61 14.04 10.62
N ASP A 17 -4.44 14.87 11.23
CA ASP A 17 -5.80 15.17 10.77
C ASP A 17 -5.89 15.91 9.44
N GLN A 18 -4.79 16.54 9.00
CA GLN A 18 -4.71 17.28 7.73
C GLN A 18 -4.32 16.40 6.53
N CYS A 19 -4.34 15.07 6.70
CA CYS A 19 -4.08 14.15 5.62
C CYS A 19 -5.05 14.39 4.45
N PRO A 20 -4.56 14.71 3.23
CA PRO A 20 -5.44 14.91 2.07
C PRO A 20 -6.17 13.62 1.65
N HIS A 21 -5.70 12.47 2.14
CA HIS A 21 -6.22 11.13 1.83
C HIS A 21 -7.09 10.55 2.94
N ARG A 22 -7.58 11.38 3.87
CA ARG A 22 -8.37 10.94 5.03
C ARG A 22 -9.62 10.15 4.65
N GLU A 23 -10.25 10.47 3.52
CA GLU A 23 -11.42 9.74 3.02
C GLU A 23 -11.15 8.25 2.76
N TYR A 24 -9.93 7.91 2.32
CA TYR A 24 -9.55 6.53 2.05
C TYR A 24 -9.39 5.72 3.34
N ALA A 25 -9.06 6.36 4.47
CA ALA A 25 -9.04 5.69 5.76
C ALA A 25 -10.45 5.17 6.11
N THR A 26 -11.49 5.97 5.88
CA THR A 26 -12.88 5.55 6.09
C THR A 26 -13.26 4.34 5.24
N ILE A 27 -12.87 4.35 3.96
CA ILE A 27 -13.14 3.24 3.03
C ILE A 27 -12.40 1.97 3.47
N ALA A 28 -11.12 2.09 3.86
CA ALA A 28 -10.33 0.98 4.35
C ALA A 28 -10.93 0.38 5.63
N THR A 29 -11.36 1.23 6.58
CA THR A 29 -12.06 0.79 7.79
C THR A 29 -13.34 0.03 7.45
N GLN A 30 -14.15 0.54 6.52
CA GLN A 30 -15.37 -0.15 6.08
C GLN A 30 -15.07 -1.51 5.45
N PHE A 31 -14.01 -1.62 4.65
CA PHE A 31 -13.59 -2.89 4.08
C PHE A 31 -13.23 -3.89 5.18
N ILE A 32 -12.39 -3.51 6.14
CA ILE A 32 -11.98 -4.39 7.25
C ILE A 32 -13.19 -4.87 8.06
N HIS A 33 -14.19 -4.01 8.31
CA HIS A 33 -15.40 -4.41 9.03
C HIS A 33 -16.36 -5.29 8.23
N LYS A 34 -16.42 -5.13 6.91
CA LYS A 34 -17.33 -5.88 6.02
C LYS A 34 -16.74 -7.17 5.49
N THR A 35 -15.41 -7.30 5.52
CA THR A 35 -14.70 -8.48 5.02
C THR A 35 -14.40 -9.42 6.17
N SER A 36 -14.93 -10.64 6.11
CA SER A 36 -14.60 -11.68 7.10
C SER A 36 -13.12 -12.05 7.05
N LEU A 37 -12.61 -12.59 8.16
CA LEU A 37 -11.24 -13.06 8.25
C LEU A 37 -10.93 -14.09 7.16
N ASP A 38 -11.81 -15.07 6.96
CA ASP A 38 -11.66 -16.10 5.92
C ASP A 38 -11.54 -15.48 4.53
N LYS A 39 -12.37 -14.48 4.23
CA LYS A 39 -12.32 -13.80 2.93
C LYS A 39 -11.02 -13.00 2.77
N MET A 40 -10.51 -12.43 3.86
CA MET A 40 -9.23 -11.73 3.86
C MET A 40 -8.06 -12.69 3.58
N LEU A 41 -8.10 -13.91 4.15
CA LEU A 41 -7.10 -14.96 3.89
C LEU A 41 -7.15 -15.44 2.44
N GLU A 42 -8.35 -15.66 1.88
CA GLU A 42 -8.53 -16.01 0.46
C GLU A 42 -7.90 -14.96 -0.47
N ILE A 43 -8.11 -13.67 -0.19
CA ILE A 43 -7.52 -12.57 -0.96
C ILE A 43 -5.99 -12.58 -0.87
N ALA A 44 -5.43 -12.91 0.30
CA ALA A 44 -3.99 -13.00 0.51
C ALA A 44 -3.37 -14.15 -0.30
N GLU A 45 -4.02 -15.33 -0.29
CA GLU A 45 -3.60 -16.49 -1.07
C GLU A 45 -3.66 -16.22 -2.58
N GLU A 46 -4.73 -15.62 -3.07
CA GLU A 46 -4.86 -15.23 -4.48
C GLU A 46 -3.79 -14.21 -4.89
N SER A 47 -3.46 -13.28 -4.01
CA SER A 47 -2.39 -12.30 -4.25
C SER A 47 -1.02 -12.97 -4.33
N LEU A 48 -0.76 -13.96 -3.47
CA LEU A 48 0.47 -14.77 -3.52
C LEU A 48 0.54 -15.57 -4.82
N ARG A 49 -0.56 -16.25 -5.20
CA ARG A 49 -0.65 -17.02 -6.45
C ARG A 49 -0.32 -16.15 -7.66
N LYS A 50 -0.89 -14.93 -7.73
CA LYS A 50 -0.60 -13.97 -8.81
C LYS A 50 0.87 -13.57 -8.85
N LYS A 51 1.50 -13.31 -7.70
CA LYS A 51 2.93 -12.97 -7.63
C LYS A 51 3.82 -14.11 -8.12
N LEU A 52 3.46 -15.36 -7.83
CA LEU A 52 4.22 -16.54 -8.28
C LEU A 52 4.06 -16.82 -9.78
N MET A 53 2.89 -16.48 -10.35
CA MET A 53 2.64 -16.65 -11.79
C MET A 53 3.12 -15.48 -12.63
N ALA A 54 3.31 -14.30 -12.03
CA ALA A 54 3.81 -13.13 -12.72
C ALA A 54 5.29 -13.32 -13.11
N PRO A 55 5.73 -12.77 -14.27
CA PRO A 55 7.14 -12.75 -14.61
C PRO A 55 7.93 -11.98 -13.54
N ALA A 56 9.14 -12.46 -13.21
CA ALA A 56 9.99 -11.81 -12.23
C ALA A 56 10.28 -10.35 -12.66
N GLN A 57 9.81 -9.40 -11.85
CA GLN A 57 10.11 -7.99 -12.06
C GLN A 57 11.45 -7.67 -11.41
N TRP A 58 12.49 -7.57 -12.23
CA TRP A 58 13.81 -7.13 -11.79
C TRP A 58 13.80 -5.61 -11.67
N VAL A 59 13.69 -5.09 -10.44
CA VAL A 59 13.89 -3.66 -10.16
C VAL A 59 15.38 -3.47 -9.88
N LEU A 60 16.10 -2.86 -10.83
CA LEU A 60 17.47 -2.43 -10.60
C LEU A 60 17.43 -1.22 -9.65
N PRO A 61 18.18 -1.23 -8.53
CA PRO A 61 18.27 -0.06 -7.68
C PRO A 61 18.85 1.11 -8.49
N GLU A 62 18.20 2.27 -8.42
CA GLU A 62 18.69 3.50 -9.05
C GLU A 62 20.03 3.87 -8.43
N ASN A 63 21.08 3.95 -9.26
CA ASN A 63 22.40 4.33 -8.81
C ASN A 63 22.36 5.82 -8.40
N PRO A 64 22.60 6.20 -7.13
CA PRO A 64 22.46 7.58 -6.67
C PRO A 64 23.55 8.54 -7.20
N GLN A 65 24.29 8.16 -8.25
CA GLN A 65 25.40 8.93 -8.84
C GLN A 65 25.27 9.12 -10.36
N SER A 66 24.07 9.41 -10.86
CA SER A 66 23.94 10.08 -12.17
C SER A 66 24.25 11.58 -12.01
N PRO A 67 25.15 12.15 -12.83
CA PRO A 67 25.63 13.53 -12.72
C PRO A 67 24.56 14.59 -12.94
#